data_AF-A0A0A9WY41-F1
#
_entry.id   AF-A0A0A9WY41-F1
#
_cell.length_a   1.000
_cell.length_b   1.000
_cell.length_c   1.000
_cell.angle_alpha   90.00
_cell.angle_beta   90.00
_cell.angle_gamma   90.00
#
_symmetry.space_group_name_H-M   'P 1'
#
loop_
_entity.id
_entity.type
_entity.pdbx_description
1 polymer ?
#
loop_
_entity_poly.entity_id
_entity_poly.type
_entity_poly.pdbx_seq_one_letter_code
_entity_poly.pdbx_strand_id
1 'polypeptide(L)'
;MTNLTIQVVLGTTIHSEVSPEWYKPRANWTAGRIREEVEKSQIGIEGHTDKVLQIYNATLVGLAAIMSDIATVCPMFTMYKQIPNSRFYIVTQPSDDAVQNGLAYAGSDVDVFMGTYPYRTSPSQRRYITAMRNAFYRFTLNGKAPEYRMNIIGQDLQALKLDPQDLQDRCTLWKEMGFDKFAKID
;
A
#
# COMPACT_ATOMS: atom_id res chain seq x y z
N MET A 1 -3.57 21.67 -18.17
CA MET A 1 -4.48 20.74 -17.46
C MET A 1 -5.61 21.54 -16.87
N THR A 2 -6.85 21.23 -17.23
CA THR A 2 -8.07 21.85 -16.70
C THR A 2 -8.18 21.53 -15.22
N ASN A 3 -8.41 22.55 -14.38
CA ASN A 3 -8.71 22.34 -12.96
C ASN A 3 -9.98 21.49 -12.86
N LEU A 4 -9.90 20.32 -12.24
CA LEU A 4 -11.09 19.55 -11.91
C LEU A 4 -11.94 20.37 -10.94
N THR A 5 -13.22 20.55 -11.27
CA THR A 5 -14.24 21.09 -10.36
C THR A 5 -14.68 20.06 -9.33
N ILE A 6 -14.24 18.81 -9.47
CA ILE A 6 -14.59 17.66 -8.64
C ILE A 6 -13.41 17.35 -7.72
N GLN A 7 -13.72 17.13 -6.44
CA GLN A 7 -12.73 16.68 -5.47
C GLN A 7 -12.52 15.18 -5.61
N VAL A 8 -11.26 14.76 -5.72
CA VAL A 8 -10.87 13.36 -5.90
C VAL A 8 -10.12 12.88 -4.66
N VAL A 9 -10.52 11.73 -4.13
CA VAL A 9 -9.77 11.02 -3.09
C VAL A 9 -9.38 9.67 -3.66
N LEU A 10 -8.07 9.42 -3.72
CA LEU A 10 -7.48 8.17 -4.13
C LEU A 10 -6.98 7.43 -2.89
N GLY A 11 -6.96 6.11 -2.93
CA GLY A 11 -6.23 5.37 -1.91
C GLY A 11 -6.13 3.89 -2.17
N THR A 12 -5.29 3.27 -1.36
CA THR A 12 -4.78 1.92 -1.57
C THR A 12 -4.33 1.34 -0.24
N THR A 13 -4.22 0.02 -0.14
CA THR A 13 -3.47 -0.62 0.94
C THR A 13 -2.00 -0.77 0.53
N ILE A 14 -1.07 -0.69 1.47
CA ILE A 14 0.37 -0.75 1.14
C ILE A 14 0.80 -2.12 0.57
N HIS A 15 -0.01 -3.17 0.78
CA HIS A 15 0.17 -4.48 0.16
C HIS A 15 -1.04 -4.86 -0.72
N SER A 16 -1.38 -3.99 -1.67
CA SER A 16 -2.54 -4.14 -2.56
C SER A 16 -2.50 -5.31 -3.53
N GLU A 17 -1.34 -5.92 -3.75
CA GLU A 17 -1.20 -7.05 -4.71
C GLU A 17 -1.23 -8.41 -4.03
N VAL A 18 -1.54 -8.46 -2.74
CA VAL A 18 -1.53 -9.70 -1.97
C VAL A 18 -2.78 -9.87 -1.13
N SER A 19 -3.10 -11.14 -0.90
CA SER A 19 -4.25 -11.60 -0.11
C SER A 19 -3.84 -12.72 0.86
N PRO A 20 -4.73 -13.16 1.75
CA PRO A 20 -4.48 -14.35 2.58
C PRO A 20 -4.11 -15.59 1.75
N GLU A 21 -4.71 -15.78 0.58
CA GLU A 21 -4.45 -16.90 -0.34
C GLU A 21 -3.06 -16.80 -0.97
N TRP A 22 -2.56 -15.59 -1.20
CA TRP A 22 -1.17 -15.37 -1.61
C TRP A 22 -0.20 -15.71 -0.46
N TYR A 23 -0.55 -15.34 0.77
CA TYR A 23 0.31 -15.55 1.94
C TYR A 23 0.43 -17.04 2.34
N LYS A 24 -0.69 -17.76 2.42
CA LYS A 24 -0.74 -19.16 2.91
C LYS A 24 0.35 -20.10 2.36
N PRO A 25 0.56 -20.22 1.02
CA PRO A 25 1.60 -21.10 0.47
C PRO A 25 3.03 -20.54 0.63
N ARG A 26 3.17 -19.28 1.05
CA ARG A 26 4.44 -18.56 1.17
C ARG A 26 4.89 -18.35 2.60
N ALA A 27 4.04 -18.64 3.59
CA ALA A 27 4.29 -18.35 5.00
C ALA A 27 5.65 -18.85 5.53
N ASN A 28 6.16 -19.96 4.99
CA ASN A 28 7.43 -20.57 5.40
C ASN A 28 8.59 -20.27 4.43
N TRP A 29 8.44 -19.31 3.50
CA TRP A 29 9.50 -18.96 2.58
C TRP A 29 10.66 -18.29 3.32
N THR A 30 11.87 -18.74 2.99
CA THR A 30 13.10 -18.17 3.53
C THR A 30 13.55 -16.97 2.69
N ALA A 31 14.46 -16.16 3.24
CA ALA A 31 15.10 -15.07 2.51
C ALA A 31 15.76 -15.54 1.21
N GLY A 32 16.36 -16.75 1.21
CA GLY A 32 16.93 -17.37 0.01
C GLY A 32 15.88 -17.66 -1.05
N ARG A 33 14.71 -18.19 -0.66
CA ARG A 33 13.60 -18.42 -1.60
C ARG A 33 13.05 -17.11 -2.16
N ILE A 34 12.89 -16.08 -1.33
CA ILE A 34 12.41 -14.77 -1.78
C ILE A 34 13.38 -14.15 -2.77
N ARG A 35 14.69 -14.22 -2.49
CA ARG A 35 15.72 -13.78 -3.42
C ARG A 35 15.64 -14.51 -4.76
N GLU A 36 15.54 -15.84 -4.74
CA GLU A 36 15.40 -16.67 -5.95
C GLU A 36 14.21 -16.22 -6.81
N GLU A 37 13.07 -15.88 -6.19
CA GLU A 37 11.89 -15.39 -6.90
C GLU A 37 12.09 -14.00 -7.52
N VAL A 38 12.76 -13.09 -6.80
CA VAL A 38 13.11 -11.77 -7.36
C VAL A 38 14.12 -11.90 -8.51
N GLU A 39 15.11 -12.78 -8.39
CA GLU A 39 16.10 -13.07 -9.44
C GLU A 39 15.48 -13.67 -10.70
N LYS A 40 14.41 -14.46 -10.55
CA LYS A 40 13.66 -15.04 -11.68
C LYS A 40 12.68 -14.06 -12.34
N SER A 41 12.39 -12.94 -11.69
CA SER A 41 11.48 -11.92 -12.22
C SER A 41 12.17 -10.99 -13.22
N GLN A 42 11.41 -10.07 -13.83
CA GLN A 42 11.98 -9.02 -14.66
C GLN A 42 13.04 -8.17 -13.91
N ILE A 43 12.88 -7.99 -12.59
CA ILE A 43 13.86 -7.28 -11.74
C ILE A 43 15.22 -7.96 -11.82
N GLY A 44 15.26 -9.29 -11.75
CA GLY A 44 16.49 -10.06 -11.84
C GLY A 44 17.07 -10.11 -13.25
N ILE A 45 16.21 -10.22 -14.27
CA ILE A 45 16.62 -10.17 -15.69
C ILE A 45 17.32 -8.84 -16.01
N GLU A 46 16.86 -7.73 -15.43
CA GLU A 46 17.47 -6.41 -15.59
C GLU A 46 18.62 -6.13 -14.60
N GLY A 47 19.01 -7.12 -13.78
CA GLY A 47 20.16 -7.02 -12.88
C GLY A 47 19.95 -6.13 -11.66
N HIS A 48 18.70 -5.96 -11.20
CA HIS A 48 18.33 -5.05 -10.11
C HIS A 48 18.07 -5.73 -8.76
N THR A 49 18.19 -7.06 -8.68
CA THR A 49 17.87 -7.85 -7.47
C THR A 49 18.50 -7.29 -6.19
N ASP A 50 19.82 -7.10 -6.16
CA ASP A 50 20.51 -6.70 -4.93
C ASP A 50 20.10 -5.31 -4.45
N LYS A 51 19.98 -4.36 -5.39
CA LYS A 51 19.53 -3.00 -5.10
C LYS A 51 18.11 -2.99 -4.54
N VAL A 52 17.21 -3.78 -5.12
CA VAL A 52 15.82 -3.89 -4.66
C VAL A 52 15.76 -4.55 -3.30
N LEU A 53 16.46 -5.66 -3.07
CA LEU A 53 16.43 -6.36 -1.79
C LEU A 53 17.13 -5.60 -0.66
N GLN A 54 18.06 -4.69 -0.97
CA GLN A 54 18.63 -3.76 0.01
C GLN A 54 17.57 -2.79 0.56
N ILE A 55 16.60 -2.39 -0.27
CA ILE A 55 15.55 -1.42 0.10
C ILE A 55 14.37 -2.13 0.80
N TYR A 56 13.95 -3.26 0.26
CA TYR A 56 12.73 -3.95 0.72
C TYR A 56 12.98 -5.07 1.73
N ASN A 57 14.24 -5.49 1.89
CA ASN A 57 14.65 -6.72 2.56
C ASN A 57 14.09 -7.99 1.89
N ALA A 58 14.81 -9.10 2.02
CA ALA A 58 14.36 -10.42 1.55
C ALA A 58 13.34 -11.04 2.53
N THR A 59 12.18 -10.40 2.67
CA THR A 59 11.06 -10.82 3.54
C THR A 59 9.76 -10.90 2.74
N LEU A 60 8.75 -11.62 3.24
CA LEU A 60 7.44 -11.68 2.57
C LEU A 60 6.76 -10.32 2.50
N VAL A 61 6.90 -9.50 3.55
CA VAL A 61 6.42 -8.11 3.57
C VAL A 61 7.13 -7.28 2.50
N GLY A 62 8.45 -7.42 2.41
CA GLY A 62 9.26 -6.79 1.36
C GLY A 62 8.82 -7.20 -0.05
N LEU A 63 8.60 -8.50 -0.28
CA LEU A 63 8.12 -9.02 -1.56
C LEU A 63 6.73 -8.49 -1.91
N ALA A 64 5.80 -8.48 -0.94
CA ALA A 64 4.47 -7.92 -1.13
C ALA A 64 4.52 -6.42 -1.46
N ALA A 65 5.41 -5.67 -0.82
CA ALA A 65 5.63 -4.26 -1.07
C ALA A 65 6.28 -4.01 -2.44
N ILE A 66 7.23 -4.83 -2.91
CA ILE A 66 7.77 -4.74 -4.28
C ILE A 66 6.65 -4.88 -5.31
N MET A 67 5.85 -5.93 -5.19
CA MET A 67 4.73 -6.18 -6.10
C MET A 67 3.74 -5.00 -6.08
N SER A 68 3.38 -4.54 -4.88
CA SER A 68 2.38 -3.48 -4.69
C SER A 68 2.87 -2.11 -5.12
N ASP A 69 4.13 -1.77 -4.86
CA ASP A 69 4.73 -0.52 -5.29
C ASP A 69 4.78 -0.43 -6.81
N ILE A 70 5.20 -1.49 -7.51
CA ILE A 70 5.25 -1.52 -8.97
C ILE A 70 3.85 -1.44 -9.60
N ALA A 71 2.93 -2.30 -9.16
CA ALA A 71 1.64 -2.45 -9.85
C ALA A 71 0.64 -1.34 -9.51
N THR A 72 0.58 -0.90 -8.25
CA THR A 72 -0.56 -0.12 -7.74
C THR A 72 -0.15 1.12 -6.94
N VAL A 73 0.66 0.97 -5.90
CA VAL A 73 0.95 2.07 -4.96
C VAL A 73 1.69 3.22 -5.65
N CYS A 74 2.77 2.97 -6.42
CA CYS A 74 3.49 4.05 -7.09
C CYS A 74 2.75 4.68 -8.28
N PRO A 75 2.02 3.89 -9.10
CA PRO A 75 1.12 4.44 -10.10
C PRO A 75 0.05 5.36 -9.49
N MET A 76 -0.64 4.94 -8.42
CA MET A 76 -1.62 5.77 -7.72
C MET A 76 -0.98 6.99 -7.04
N PHE A 77 0.21 6.80 -6.47
CA PHE A 77 1.01 7.87 -5.90
C PHE A 77 1.44 8.90 -6.96
N THR A 78 1.71 8.47 -8.19
CA THR A 78 1.97 9.39 -9.30
C THR A 78 0.70 10.13 -9.71
N MET A 79 -0.42 9.40 -9.81
CA MET A 79 -1.71 9.96 -10.20
C MET A 79 -2.20 11.06 -9.24
N TYR A 80 -2.13 10.87 -7.91
CA TYR A 80 -2.57 11.93 -6.98
C TYR A 80 -1.70 13.19 -7.04
N LYS A 81 -0.43 13.08 -7.48
CA LYS A 81 0.43 14.25 -7.67
C LYS A 81 0.04 15.05 -8.91
N GLN A 82 -0.38 14.34 -9.95
CA GLN A 82 -0.77 14.92 -11.24
C GLN A 82 -2.17 15.54 -11.19
N ILE A 83 -3.09 14.96 -10.41
CA ILE A 83 -4.44 15.48 -10.26
C ILE A 83 -4.45 16.70 -9.34
N PRO A 84 -4.86 17.89 -9.82
CA PRO A 84 -5.00 19.06 -8.96
C PRO A 84 -6.01 18.82 -7.85
N ASN A 85 -5.70 19.27 -6.63
CA ASN A 85 -6.58 19.20 -5.46
C ASN A 85 -6.99 17.79 -5.00
N SER A 86 -6.44 16.71 -5.57
CA SER A 86 -6.70 15.36 -5.07
C SER A 86 -6.03 15.12 -3.72
N ARG A 87 -6.63 14.20 -2.96
CA ARG A 87 -6.07 13.63 -1.74
C ARG A 87 -5.72 12.18 -1.98
N PHE A 88 -4.74 11.69 -1.23
CA PHE A 88 -4.32 10.31 -1.24
C PHE A 88 -4.37 9.75 0.18
N TYR A 89 -4.86 8.52 0.34
CA TYR A 89 -4.67 7.76 1.56
C TYR A 89 -3.92 6.45 1.25
N ILE A 90 -3.13 5.99 2.20
CA ILE A 90 -2.51 4.68 2.15
C ILE A 90 -2.76 3.97 3.49
N VAL A 91 -3.31 2.76 3.40
CA VAL A 91 -3.58 1.93 4.57
C VAL A 91 -2.38 1.05 4.86
N THR A 92 -1.87 1.14 6.09
CA THR A 92 -0.77 0.30 6.58
C THR A 92 -1.20 -0.65 7.69
N GLN A 93 -2.48 -0.60 8.11
CA GLN A 93 -3.04 -1.49 9.13
C GLN A 93 -3.09 -2.94 8.62
N PRO A 94 -2.38 -3.90 9.25
CA PRO A 94 -2.62 -5.32 8.99
C PRO A 94 -3.99 -5.75 9.52
N SER A 95 -4.65 -6.71 8.87
CA SER A 95 -5.83 -7.38 9.43
C SER A 95 -5.47 -8.21 10.67
N ASP A 96 -6.44 -8.58 11.53
CA ASP A 96 -6.14 -9.29 12.79
C ASP A 96 -5.41 -10.62 12.57
N ASP A 97 -5.82 -11.37 11.55
CA ASP A 97 -5.19 -12.61 11.10
C ASP A 97 -3.80 -12.38 10.46
N ALA A 98 -3.50 -11.13 10.10
CA ALA A 98 -2.28 -10.68 9.47
C ALA A 98 -1.37 -9.85 10.39
N VAL A 99 -1.75 -9.56 11.65
CA VAL A 99 -0.87 -8.83 12.58
C VAL A 99 0.46 -9.57 12.76
N GLN A 100 0.42 -10.91 12.78
CA GLN A 100 1.62 -11.74 12.90
C GLN A 100 2.48 -11.74 11.64
N ASN A 101 1.90 -11.48 10.47
CA ASN A 101 2.64 -11.47 9.20
C ASN A 101 2.94 -10.05 8.67
N GLY A 102 2.38 -9.01 9.29
CA GLY A 102 2.61 -7.61 8.96
C GLY A 102 1.92 -7.11 7.67
N LEU A 103 1.00 -7.88 7.08
CA LEU A 103 0.42 -7.55 5.77
C LEU A 103 -0.94 -6.82 5.88
N ALA A 104 -0.97 -5.58 5.38
CA ALA A 104 -2.20 -4.85 5.04
C ALA A 104 -2.71 -5.24 3.64
N TYR A 105 -3.50 -6.32 3.56
CA TYR A 105 -3.98 -6.90 2.31
C TYR A 105 -4.87 -5.98 1.47
N ALA A 106 -4.96 -6.29 0.17
CA ALA A 106 -5.92 -5.70 -0.75
C ALA A 106 -7.35 -5.76 -0.23
N GLY A 107 -8.14 -4.70 -0.44
CA GLY A 107 -9.56 -4.65 -0.10
C GLY A 107 -9.89 -4.53 1.40
N SER A 108 -8.91 -4.63 2.29
CA SER A 108 -9.12 -4.50 3.73
C SER A 108 -9.57 -3.09 4.16
N ASP A 109 -9.32 -2.08 3.33
CA ASP A 109 -9.84 -0.72 3.47
C ASP A 109 -11.31 -0.62 3.06
N VAL A 110 -11.70 -1.29 1.98
CA VAL A 110 -13.09 -1.40 1.49
C VAL A 110 -13.97 -2.12 2.51
N ASP A 111 -13.47 -3.21 3.11
CA ASP A 111 -14.19 -3.98 4.14
C ASP A 111 -14.63 -3.12 5.33
N VAL A 112 -13.85 -2.08 5.68
CA VAL A 112 -14.19 -1.17 6.77
C VAL A 112 -15.42 -0.31 6.44
N PHE A 113 -15.51 0.14 5.19
CA PHE A 113 -16.61 0.94 4.68
C PHE A 113 -17.87 0.10 4.50
N MET A 114 -17.72 -1.11 3.97
CA MET A 114 -18.81 -2.08 3.81
C MET A 114 -19.28 -2.67 5.15
N GLY A 115 -18.49 -2.50 6.22
CA GLY A 115 -18.80 -3.04 7.54
C GLY A 115 -18.60 -4.55 7.66
N THR A 116 -17.92 -5.16 6.69
CA THR A 116 -17.56 -6.57 6.62
C THR A 116 -16.23 -6.88 7.30
N TYR A 117 -15.45 -5.85 7.67
CA TYR A 117 -14.17 -6.02 8.33
C TYR A 117 -14.28 -6.87 9.61
N PRO A 118 -13.61 -8.03 9.69
CA PRO A 118 -13.82 -9.02 10.75
C PRO A 118 -13.31 -8.53 12.11
N TYR A 119 -14.25 -7.98 12.88
CA TYR A 119 -14.27 -7.79 14.32
C TYR A 119 -13.22 -6.89 15.00
N ARG A 120 -13.61 -6.47 16.22
CA ARG A 120 -13.36 -5.15 16.85
C ARG A 120 -12.70 -5.30 18.23
N THR A 121 -11.76 -6.22 18.36
CA THR A 121 -11.31 -6.65 19.69
C THR A 121 -10.18 -5.77 20.22
N SER A 122 -9.26 -5.32 19.35
CA SER A 122 -8.14 -4.48 19.77
C SER A 122 -8.45 -2.98 19.69
N PRO A 123 -7.92 -2.16 20.63
CA PRO A 123 -8.04 -0.70 20.58
C PRO A 123 -7.48 -0.08 19.29
N SER A 124 -6.41 -0.65 18.74
CA SER A 124 -5.76 -0.17 17.53
C SER A 124 -6.64 -0.34 16.28
N GLN A 125 -7.30 -1.49 16.14
CA GLN A 125 -8.28 -1.67 15.06
C GLN A 125 -9.49 -0.74 15.18
N ARG A 126 -9.99 -0.50 16.41
CA ARG A 126 -11.08 0.46 16.61
C ARG A 126 -10.67 1.86 16.16
N ARG A 127 -9.43 2.27 16.43
CA ARG A 127 -8.86 3.53 15.91
C ARG A 127 -8.77 3.52 14.39
N TYR A 128 -8.27 2.44 13.79
CA TYR A 128 -8.23 2.27 12.33
C TYR A 128 -9.62 2.38 11.68
N ILE A 129 -10.59 1.60 12.15
CA ILE A 129 -11.97 1.62 11.66
C ILE A 129 -12.57 3.03 11.78
N THR A 130 -12.35 3.68 12.92
CA THR A 130 -12.83 5.05 13.17
C THR A 130 -12.17 6.04 12.21
N ALA A 131 -10.85 5.96 12.03
CA ALA A 131 -10.10 6.84 11.13
C ALA A 131 -10.55 6.68 9.68
N MET A 132 -10.67 5.44 9.20
CA MET A 132 -11.17 5.12 7.87
C MET A 132 -12.59 5.64 7.66
N ARG A 133 -13.53 5.27 8.54
CA ARG A 133 -14.93 5.73 8.43
C ARG A 133 -15.03 7.24 8.48
N ASN A 134 -14.26 7.90 9.34
CA ASN A 134 -14.21 9.35 9.38
C ASN A 134 -13.67 9.93 8.07
N ALA A 135 -12.61 9.36 7.49
CA ALA A 135 -12.08 9.83 6.20
C ALA A 135 -13.12 9.69 5.07
N PHE A 136 -13.79 8.55 5.00
CA PHE A 136 -14.80 8.29 3.97
C PHE A 136 -16.07 9.10 4.16
N TYR A 137 -16.72 9.04 5.32
CA TYR A 137 -17.99 9.74 5.56
C TYR A 137 -17.84 11.26 5.56
N ARG A 138 -16.70 11.80 6.01
CA ARG A 138 -16.45 13.25 5.87
C ARG A 138 -16.43 13.68 4.41
N PHE A 139 -15.87 12.84 3.54
CA PHE A 139 -15.80 13.12 2.12
C PHE A 139 -17.17 12.92 1.44
N THR A 140 -17.80 11.76 1.61
CA THR A 140 -19.02 11.39 0.88
C THR A 140 -20.27 12.12 1.37
N LEU A 141 -20.40 12.38 2.68
CA LEU A 141 -21.57 13.05 3.23
C LEU A 141 -21.42 14.57 3.28
N ASN A 142 -20.22 15.08 3.55
CA ASN A 142 -20.01 16.51 3.78
C ASN A 142 -19.20 17.21 2.68
N GLY A 143 -18.74 16.50 1.65
CA GLY A 143 -17.87 17.05 0.62
C GLY A 143 -16.52 17.54 1.16
N LYS A 144 -16.08 17.03 2.32
CA LYS A 144 -14.84 17.45 2.98
C LYS A 144 -13.75 16.42 2.77
N ALA A 145 -12.83 16.72 1.86
CA ALA A 145 -11.58 15.98 1.73
C ALA A 145 -10.83 15.80 3.06
N PRO A 146 -9.99 14.75 3.14
CA PRO A 146 -8.94 14.65 4.15
C PRO A 146 -8.08 15.94 4.24
N GLU A 147 -7.68 16.27 5.46
CA GLU A 147 -6.96 17.50 5.78
C GLU A 147 -5.59 17.57 5.11
N TYR A 148 -4.82 16.48 5.21
CA TYR A 148 -3.51 16.35 4.58
C TYR A 148 -3.63 15.91 3.13
N ARG A 149 -2.69 16.32 2.25
CA ARG A 149 -2.67 15.84 0.85
C ARG A 149 -2.45 14.33 0.77
N MET A 150 -1.65 13.79 1.67
CA MET A 150 -1.43 12.36 1.85
C MET A 150 -1.73 11.99 3.30
N ASN A 151 -2.49 10.92 3.51
CA ASN A 151 -2.87 10.42 4.82
C ASN A 151 -2.43 8.97 4.93
N ILE A 152 -1.67 8.65 5.98
CA ILE A 152 -1.29 7.28 6.28
C ILE A 152 -2.24 6.79 7.37
N ILE A 153 -2.99 5.73 7.10
CA ILE A 153 -4.04 5.23 7.98
C ILE A 153 -3.62 3.84 8.48
N GLY A 154 -3.20 3.76 9.74
CA GLY A 154 -2.61 2.54 10.32
C GLY A 154 -2.39 2.63 11.83
N GLN A 155 -1.61 1.70 12.39
CA GLN A 155 -1.19 1.74 13.80
C GLN A 155 0.06 2.59 13.99
N ASP A 156 0.23 3.12 15.21
CA ASP A 156 1.47 3.72 15.72
C ASP A 156 2.58 2.68 15.99
N LEU A 157 2.61 1.57 15.25
CA LEU A 157 3.71 0.62 15.33
C LEU A 157 4.85 1.18 14.50
N GLN A 158 5.90 1.66 15.16
CA GLN A 158 7.08 2.26 14.52
C GLN A 158 7.63 1.41 13.36
N ALA A 159 7.58 0.07 13.48
CA ALA A 159 8.05 -0.88 12.48
C ALA A 159 7.19 -0.96 11.19
N LEU A 160 5.95 -0.47 11.24
CA LEU A 160 5.00 -0.42 10.11
C LEU A 160 4.70 1.04 9.70
N LYS A 161 5.42 2.00 10.29
CA LYS A 161 5.25 3.42 9.98
C LYS A 161 5.91 3.69 8.64
N LEU A 162 5.08 3.95 7.64
CA LEU A 162 5.55 4.45 6.36
C LEU A 162 5.97 5.92 6.50
N ASP A 163 7.18 6.27 6.07
CA ASP A 163 7.56 7.65 5.82
C ASP A 163 7.09 8.05 4.41
N PRO A 164 6.36 9.17 4.22
CA PRO A 164 6.06 9.69 2.89
C PRO A 164 7.29 9.88 1.99
N GLN A 165 8.46 10.22 2.57
CA GLN A 165 9.70 10.33 1.82
C GLN A 165 10.20 8.96 1.35
N ASP A 166 10.14 7.93 2.19
CA ASP A 166 10.48 6.56 1.77
C ASP A 166 9.58 6.09 0.62
N LEU A 167 8.28 6.42 0.65
CA LEU A 167 7.39 6.12 -0.47
C LEU A 167 7.80 6.88 -1.74
N GLN A 168 8.11 8.18 -1.61
CA GLN A 168 8.59 8.99 -2.72
C GLN A 168 9.84 8.38 -3.36
N ASP A 169 10.81 7.96 -2.54
CA ASP A 169 12.09 7.43 -3.00
C ASP A 169 11.91 6.08 -3.69
N ARG A 170 11.08 5.19 -3.12
CA ARG A 170 10.70 3.91 -3.75
C ARG A 170 10.00 4.11 -5.09
N CYS A 171 9.08 5.07 -5.19
CA CYS A 171 8.39 5.34 -6.46
C CYS A 171 9.29 6.03 -7.50
N THR A 172 10.23 6.86 -7.06
CA THR A 172 11.24 7.45 -7.95
C THR A 172 12.14 6.36 -8.50
N LEU A 173 12.60 5.43 -7.65
CA LEU A 173 13.39 4.28 -8.05
C LEU A 173 12.72 3.45 -9.14
N TRP A 174 11.45 3.04 -8.94
CA TRP A 174 10.75 2.21 -9.91
C TRP A 174 10.56 2.93 -11.25
N LYS A 175 10.30 4.24 -11.22
CA LYS A 175 10.22 5.05 -12.43
C LYS A 175 11.57 5.14 -13.16
N GLU A 176 12.67 5.36 -12.44
CA GLU A 176 14.02 5.44 -13.02
C GLU A 176 14.46 4.10 -13.62
N MET A 177 14.03 2.98 -13.03
CA MET A 177 14.23 1.63 -13.59
C MET A 177 13.27 1.29 -14.73
N GLY A 178 12.30 2.16 -15.04
CA GLY A 178 11.30 1.91 -16.09
C GLY A 178 10.32 0.78 -15.77
N PHE A 179 10.03 0.54 -14.49
CA PHE A 179 9.04 -0.44 -14.02
C PHE A 179 7.62 0.14 -13.94
N ASP A 180 7.47 1.46 -14.14
CA ASP A 180 6.16 2.12 -14.28
C ASP A 180 5.34 1.56 -15.47
N LYS A 181 6.00 0.96 -16.47
CA LYS A 181 5.35 0.22 -17.57
C LYS A 181 4.55 -1.01 -17.12
N PHE A 182 4.77 -1.50 -15.90
CA PHE A 182 4.05 -2.65 -15.32
C PHE A 182 2.90 -2.24 -14.39
N ALA A 183 2.57 -0.95 -14.35
CA ALA A 183 1.42 -0.44 -13.62
C ALA A 183 0.12 -1.13 -14.07
N LYS A 184 -0.72 -1.47 -13.10
CA LYS A 184 -2.06 -2.02 -13.27
C LYS A 184 -3.02 -1.19 -12.43
N ILE A 185 -3.35 0.00 -12.91
CA ILE A 185 -4.48 0.76 -12.37
C ILE A 185 -5.70 0.33 -13.19
N ASP A 186 -6.58 -0.47 -12.58
CA ASP A 186 -7.86 -0.90 -13.14
C ASP A 186 -8.97 0.17 -12.99
#